data_AF-A0A5M8QJE9-F1
#
_entry.id   AF-A0A5M8QJE9-F1
#
_cell.length_a   1.000
_cell.length_b   1.000
_cell.length_c   1.000
_cell.angle_alpha   90.00
_cell.angle_beta   90.00
_cell.angle_gamma   90.00
#
_symmetry.space_group_name_H-M   'P 1'
#
loop_
_entity.id
_entity.type
_entity.pdbx_description
1 polymer ?
#
loop_
_entity_poly.entity_id
_entity_poly.type
_entity_poly.pdbx_seq_one_letter_code
_entity_poly.pdbx_strand_id
1 'polypeptide(L)'
;MLARTARLVLPAVWLGLIVGISLIEAPLKFQAPGITIPLGLGIGRLVFAAMNAVEAVLAGLLLLAVLRSPAPRPERILVVALAAVLALKALVVRPLMQATTDAVVAGADEGGSGMHLAYIAADGLLLVGLVALLAMAARSLLGTPAPERGGRPSRS
;
A
#
# COMPACT_ATOMS: atom_id res chain seq x y z
N MET A 1 20.65 11.55 -1.97
CA MET A 1 19.63 11.63 -3.04
C MET A 1 18.77 10.37 -3.10
N LEU A 2 19.37 9.18 -3.20
CA LEU A 2 18.68 7.88 -3.25
C LEU A 2 17.54 7.70 -2.23
N ALA A 3 17.79 7.93 -0.94
CA ALA A 3 16.74 7.77 0.07
C ALA A 3 15.60 8.78 -0.04
N ARG A 4 15.81 9.95 -0.66
CA ARG A 4 14.71 10.90 -0.95
C ARG A 4 13.88 10.43 -2.14
N THR A 5 14.52 9.96 -3.20
CA THR A 5 13.86 9.38 -4.36
C THR A 5 13.04 8.15 -3.99
N ALA A 6 13.58 7.27 -3.15
CA ALA A 6 12.89 6.07 -2.68
C ALA A 6 11.57 6.41 -1.94
N ARG A 7 11.55 7.48 -1.13
CA ARG A 7 10.35 7.93 -0.40
C ARG A 7 9.24 8.47 -1.31
N LEU A 8 9.56 8.83 -2.56
CA LEU A 8 8.59 9.19 -3.58
C LEU A 8 8.16 7.98 -4.42
N VAL A 9 9.14 7.20 -4.88
CA VAL A 9 8.92 6.10 -5.83
C VAL A 9 8.23 4.91 -5.17
N LEU A 10 8.63 4.52 -3.96
CA LEU A 10 8.07 3.32 -3.31
C LEU A 10 6.57 3.47 -3.03
N PRO A 11 6.07 4.60 -2.46
CA PRO A 11 4.62 4.77 -2.31
C PRO A 11 3.86 4.81 -3.63
N ALA A 12 4.45 5.38 -4.69
CA ALA A 12 3.82 5.42 -6.02
C ALA A 12 3.71 4.04 -6.67
N VAL A 13 4.76 3.23 -6.59
CA VAL A 13 4.76 1.85 -7.07
C VAL A 13 3.75 1.01 -6.27
N TRP A 14 3.72 1.18 -4.94
CA TRP A 14 2.76 0.49 -4.09
C TRP A 14 1.32 0.89 -4.41
N LEU A 15 1.05 2.19 -4.58
CA LEU A 15 -0.25 2.68 -4.99
C LEU A 15 -0.69 2.07 -6.33
N GLY A 16 0.21 2.05 -7.32
CA GLY A 16 -0.03 1.44 -8.63
C GLY A 16 -0.33 -0.06 -8.54
N LEU A 17 0.35 -0.79 -7.66
CA LEU A 17 0.09 -2.21 -7.40
C LEU A 17 -1.34 -2.43 -6.87
N ILE A 18 -1.76 -1.64 -5.87
CA ILE A 18 -3.11 -1.74 -5.29
C ILE A 18 -4.17 -1.42 -6.35
N VAL A 19 -3.98 -0.35 -7.12
CA VAL A 19 -4.93 0.04 -8.18
C VAL A 19 -4.99 -1.04 -9.27
N GLY A 20 -3.85 -1.49 -9.76
CA GLY A 20 -3.77 -2.46 -10.85
C GLY A 20 -4.36 -3.83 -10.48
N ILE A 21 -4.06 -4.33 -9.29
CA ILE A 21 -4.49 -5.67 -8.88
C ILE A 21 -5.86 -5.62 -8.20
N SER A 22 -6.02 -4.84 -7.13
CA SER A 22 -7.25 -4.88 -6.32
C SER A 22 -8.45 -4.23 -7.01
N LEU A 23 -8.26 -3.15 -7.78
CA LEU A 23 -9.37 -2.43 -8.42
C LEU A 23 -9.62 -2.87 -9.86
N ILE A 24 -8.57 -3.18 -10.61
CA ILE A 24 -8.70 -3.51 -12.04
C ILE A 24 -8.75 -5.02 -12.26
N GLU A 25 -7.74 -5.79 -11.83
CA GLU A 25 -7.68 -7.24 -12.08
C GLU A 25 -8.81 -8.01 -11.39
N ALA A 26 -9.05 -7.74 -10.11
CA ALA A 26 -9.99 -8.51 -9.30
C ALA A 26 -11.42 -8.58 -9.86
N PRO A 27 -12.04 -7.49 -10.36
CA PRO A 27 -13.35 -7.57 -11.02
C PRO A 27 -13.27 -8.06 -12.47
N LEU A 28 -12.20 -7.74 -13.19
CA LEU A 28 -12.11 -8.03 -14.63
C LEU A 28 -11.89 -9.53 -14.91
N LYS A 29 -11.22 -10.26 -14.03
CA LYS A 29 -10.99 -11.71 -14.20
C LYS A 29 -12.27 -12.54 -14.26
N PHE A 30 -13.37 -12.06 -13.68
CA PHE A 30 -14.67 -12.73 -13.71
C PHE A 30 -15.49 -12.40 -14.97
N GLN A 31 -15.01 -11.49 -15.81
CA GLN A 31 -15.66 -11.11 -17.08
C GLN A 31 -15.10 -11.90 -18.26
N ALA A 32 -14.06 -12.71 -18.05
CA ALA A 32 -13.43 -13.51 -19.09
C ALA A 32 -14.37 -14.64 -19.60
N PRO A 33 -14.53 -14.82 -20.92
CA PRO A 33 -15.32 -15.93 -21.46
C PRO A 33 -14.79 -17.29 -20.97
N GLY A 34 -15.69 -18.14 -20.49
CA GLY A 34 -15.33 -19.48 -20.00
C GLY A 34 -14.77 -19.54 -18.56
N ILE A 35 -14.74 -18.42 -17.83
CA ILE A 35 -14.35 -18.42 -16.41
C ILE A 35 -15.43 -19.08 -15.55
N THR A 36 -15.01 -19.88 -14.56
CA THR A 36 -15.91 -20.41 -13.51
C THR A 36 -15.59 -19.74 -12.18
N ILE A 37 -16.58 -19.65 -11.28
CA ILE A 37 -16.39 -19.04 -9.96
C ILE A 37 -15.25 -19.71 -9.16
N PRO A 38 -15.18 -21.05 -9.05
CA PRO A 38 -14.08 -21.70 -8.32
C PRO A 38 -12.70 -21.39 -8.92
N LEU A 39 -12.60 -21.31 -10.25
CA LEU A 39 -11.35 -20.99 -10.93
C LEU A 39 -10.93 -19.52 -10.67
N GLY A 40 -11.86 -18.57 -10.78
CA GLY A 40 -11.60 -17.16 -10.50
C GLY A 40 -11.20 -16.88 -9.04
N LEU A 41 -11.81 -17.60 -8.09
CA LEU A 41 -11.41 -17.57 -6.67
C LEU A 41 -10.02 -18.17 -6.46
N GLY A 42 -9.72 -19.30 -7.13
CA GLY A 42 -8.40 -19.92 -7.14
C GLY A 42 -7.29 -18.97 -7.59
N ILE A 43 -7.49 -18.30 -8.73
CA ILE A 43 -6.57 -17.28 -9.27
C ILE A 43 -6.44 -16.13 -8.28
N GLY A 44 -7.55 -15.63 -7.73
CA GLY A 44 -7.53 -14.57 -6.74
C GLY A 44 -6.64 -14.87 -5.53
N ARG A 45 -6.71 -16.08 -4.97
CA ARG A 45 -5.87 -16.46 -3.81
C ARG A 45 -4.38 -16.36 -4.12
N LEU A 46 -3.96 -16.78 -5.32
CA LEU A 46 -2.56 -16.74 -5.75
C LEU A 46 -2.09 -15.31 -6.00
N VAL A 47 -2.87 -14.53 -6.76
CA VAL A 47 -2.54 -13.13 -7.10
C VAL A 47 -2.46 -12.28 -5.84
N PHE A 48 -3.43 -12.38 -4.92
CA PHE A 48 -3.38 -11.65 -3.66
C PHE A 48 -2.24 -12.14 -2.73
N ALA A 49 -1.85 -13.42 -2.79
CA ALA A 49 -0.68 -13.90 -2.05
C ALA A 49 0.60 -13.24 -2.54
N ALA A 50 0.81 -13.22 -3.86
CA ALA A 50 1.96 -12.58 -4.49
C ALA A 50 1.96 -11.07 -4.22
N MET A 51 0.81 -10.41 -4.38
CA MET A 51 0.64 -8.99 -4.09
C MET A 51 1.05 -8.67 -2.65
N ASN A 52 0.54 -9.40 -1.65
CA ASN A 52 0.89 -9.17 -0.25
C ASN A 52 2.38 -9.33 0.03
N ALA A 53 3.06 -10.30 -0.61
CA ALA A 53 4.50 -10.45 -0.48
C ALA A 53 5.24 -9.23 -1.04
N VAL A 54 4.80 -8.71 -2.19
CA VAL A 54 5.35 -7.48 -2.77
C VAL A 54 5.06 -6.26 -1.88
N GLU A 55 3.85 -6.13 -1.33
CA GLU A 55 3.51 -5.07 -0.37
C GLU A 55 4.45 -5.09 0.85
N ALA A 56 4.75 -6.27 1.40
CA ALA A 56 5.66 -6.42 2.53
C ALA A 56 7.10 -5.99 2.18
N VAL A 57 7.59 -6.33 0.99
CA VAL A 57 8.90 -5.88 0.50
C VAL A 57 8.92 -4.36 0.33
N LEU A 58 7.89 -3.78 -0.30
CA LEU A 58 7.78 -2.32 -0.48
C LEU A 58 7.72 -1.59 0.87
N ALA A 59 6.97 -2.11 1.84
CA ALA A 59 6.90 -1.59 3.20
C ALA A 59 8.28 -1.62 3.89
N GLY A 60 9.00 -2.74 3.80
CA GLY A 60 10.34 -2.89 4.37
C GLY A 60 11.35 -1.92 3.76
N LEU A 61 11.33 -1.77 2.43
CA LEU A 61 12.19 -0.81 1.73
C LEU A 61 11.86 0.63 2.11
N LEU A 62 10.57 0.97 2.26
CA LEU A 62 10.14 2.31 2.64
C LEU A 62 10.53 2.64 4.09
N LEU A 63 10.37 1.68 5.01
CA LEU A 63 10.87 1.80 6.39
C LEU A 63 12.38 2.06 6.40
N LEU A 64 13.16 1.28 5.65
CA LEU A 64 14.60 1.48 5.55
C LEU A 64 14.96 2.87 4.99
N ALA A 65 14.29 3.31 3.93
CA ALA A 65 14.51 4.62 3.32
C ALA A 65 14.25 5.76 4.32
N VAL A 66 13.19 5.64 5.12
CA VAL A 66 12.83 6.61 6.17
C VAL A 66 13.82 6.58 7.34
N LEU A 67 14.32 5.41 7.75
CA LEU A 67 15.33 5.29 8.81
C LEU A 67 16.70 5.84 8.39
N ARG A 68 17.05 5.75 7.10
CA ARG A 68 18.34 6.19 6.54
C ARG A 68 18.32 7.63 6.01
N SER A 69 17.23 8.38 6.21
CA SER A 69 17.11 9.76 5.73
C SER A 69 16.60 10.70 6.83
N PRO A 70 16.83 12.01 6.71
CA PRO A 70 16.26 13.01 7.62
C PRO A 70 14.77 13.25 7.31
N ALA A 71 13.97 12.18 7.32
CA ALA A 71 12.54 12.27 7.09
C ALA A 71 11.85 13.00 8.27
N PRO A 72 10.92 13.92 7.99
CA PRO A 72 10.11 14.59 9.03
C PRO A 72 9.39 13.57 9.91
N ARG A 73 9.28 13.85 11.22
CA ARG A 73 8.53 13.01 12.18
C ARG A 73 7.15 12.54 11.68
N PRO A 74 6.28 13.38 11.08
CA PRO A 74 4.98 12.91 10.60
C PRO A 74 5.09 11.85 9.49
N GLU A 75 6.06 11.97 8.59
CA GLU A 75 6.30 10.97 7.55
C GLU A 75 6.73 9.63 8.17
N ARG A 76 7.59 9.66 9.18
CA ARG A 76 8.02 8.45 9.91
C ARG A 76 6.85 7.74 10.59
N ILE A 77 6.02 8.51 11.29
CA ILE A 77 4.84 7.99 11.99
C ILE A 77 3.88 7.34 10.99
N LEU A 78 3.61 8.01 9.86
CA LEU A 78 2.70 7.50 8.84
C LEU A 78 3.23 6.20 8.21
N VAL A 79 4.53 6.11 7.88
CA VAL A 79 5.11 4.87 7.35
C VAL A 79 5.00 3.72 8.36
N VAL A 80 5.28 3.96 9.63
CA VAL A 80 5.14 2.93 10.68
C VAL A 80 3.68 2.51 10.85
N ALA A 81 2.75 3.46 10.84
CA ALA A 81 1.31 3.17 10.91
C ALA A 81 0.85 2.31 9.72
N LEU A 82 1.26 2.63 8.49
CA LEU A 82 0.89 1.84 7.31
C LEU A 82 1.52 0.44 7.32
N ALA A 83 2.75 0.31 7.80
CA ALA A 83 3.38 -1.00 8.00
C ALA A 83 2.63 -1.83 9.05
N ALA A 84 2.15 -1.22 10.14
CA ALA A 84 1.35 -1.89 11.15
C ALA A 84 -0.02 -2.33 10.60
N VAL A 85 -0.68 -1.48 9.80
CA VAL A 85 -1.94 -1.81 9.11
C VAL A 85 -1.72 -3.00 8.15
N LEU A 86 -0.64 -2.98 7.37
CA LEU A 86 -0.30 -4.09 6.48
C LEU A 86 -0.06 -5.39 7.26
N ALA A 87 0.68 -5.33 8.36
CA ALA A 87 0.92 -6.49 9.21
C ALA A 87 -0.38 -7.05 9.80
N LEU A 88 -1.28 -6.18 10.29
CA LEU A 88 -2.59 -6.58 10.80
C LEU A 88 -3.44 -7.23 9.69
N LYS A 89 -3.46 -6.63 8.49
CA LYS A 89 -4.15 -7.18 7.32
C LYS A 89 -3.64 -8.58 6.97
N ALA A 90 -2.31 -8.73 6.91
CA ALA A 90 -1.66 -9.98 6.49
C ALA A 90 -1.76 -11.10 7.54
N LEU A 91 -1.61 -10.77 8.83
CA LEU A 91 -1.49 -11.75 9.91
C LEU A 91 -2.82 -12.09 10.59
N VAL A 92 -3.82 -11.20 10.52
CA VAL A 92 -5.09 -11.40 11.24
C VAL A 92 -6.26 -11.54 10.28
N VAL A 93 -6.47 -10.53 9.42
CA VAL A 93 -7.66 -10.50 8.56
C VAL A 93 -7.62 -11.64 7.55
N ARG A 94 -6.46 -11.88 6.94
CA ARG A 94 -6.29 -12.88 5.88
C ARG A 94 -6.48 -14.34 6.32
N PRO A 95 -5.81 -14.86 7.37
CA PRO A 95 -6.03 -16.24 7.81
C PRO A 95 -7.47 -16.48 8.27
N LEU A 96 -8.09 -15.46 8.88
CA LEU A 96 -9.47 -15.56 9.34
C LEU A 96 -10.44 -15.62 8.17
N MET A 97 -10.24 -14.80 7.12
CA MET A 97 -11.03 -14.91 5.88
C MET A 97 -10.84 -16.25 5.18
N GLN A 98 -9.63 -16.82 5.15
CA GLN A 98 -9.39 -18.13 4.56
C GLN A 98 -10.16 -19.23 5.31
N ALA A 99 -10.13 -19.23 6.64
CA ALA A 99 -10.91 -20.16 7.46
C ALA A 99 -12.42 -20.02 7.22
N THR A 100 -12.92 -18.78 7.05
CA THR A 100 -14.34 -18.52 6.79
C THR A 100 -14.74 -18.96 5.38
N THR A 101 -13.89 -18.72 4.38
CA THR A 101 -14.14 -19.13 2.98
C THR A 101 -14.14 -20.65 2.85
N ASP A 102 -13.21 -21.34 3.52
CA ASP A 102 -13.14 -22.81 3.53
C ASP A 102 -14.40 -23.42 4.19
N ALA A 103 -14.95 -22.77 5.22
CA ALA A 103 -16.22 -23.17 5.86
C ALA A 103 -17.44 -22.96 4.95
N VAL A 104 -17.51 -21.84 4.21
CA VAL A 104 -18.56 -21.57 3.22
C VAL A 104 -18.50 -22.58 2.06
N VAL A 105 -17.30 -22.89 1.56
CA VAL A 105 -17.10 -23.90 0.51
C VAL A 105 -17.46 -25.31 1.00
N ALA A 106 -17.28 -25.60 2.29
CA ALA A 106 -17.74 -26.83 2.92
C ALA A 106 -19.26 -26.86 3.19
N GLY A 107 -19.99 -25.78 2.89
CA GLY A 107 -21.44 -25.66 3.09
C GLY A 107 -21.87 -25.39 4.53
N ALA A 108 -20.95 -24.95 5.40
CA ALA A 108 -21.16 -24.82 6.84
C ALA A 108 -21.57 -23.40 7.30
N ASP A 109 -21.47 -22.38 6.43
CA ASP A 109 -21.75 -20.98 6.79
C ASP A 109 -22.17 -20.16 5.55
N GLU A 110 -22.95 -19.08 5.74
CA GLU A 110 -23.41 -18.19 4.64
C GLU A 110 -22.42 -17.06 4.32
N GLY A 111 -21.33 -16.93 5.08
CA GLY A 111 -20.25 -15.98 4.84
C GLY A 111 -20.42 -14.65 5.58
N GLY A 112 -19.43 -14.32 6.41
CA GLY A 112 -19.48 -13.16 7.31
C GLY A 112 -19.22 -11.80 6.63
N SER A 113 -20.22 -10.92 6.65
CA SER A 113 -20.19 -9.54 6.14
C SER A 113 -19.17 -8.60 6.84
N GLY A 114 -18.93 -8.78 8.14
CA GLY A 114 -18.09 -7.87 8.93
C GLY A 114 -16.59 -7.90 8.60
N MET A 115 -16.05 -9.08 8.28
CA MET A 115 -14.62 -9.22 7.95
C MET A 115 -14.28 -8.70 6.57
N HIS A 116 -15.22 -8.81 5.62
CA HIS A 116 -15.08 -8.20 4.30
C HIS A 116 -15.02 -6.67 4.39
N LEU A 117 -15.80 -6.07 5.29
CA LEU A 117 -15.75 -4.63 5.55
C LEU A 117 -14.41 -4.21 6.18
N ALA A 118 -13.87 -5.00 7.12
CA ALA A 118 -12.57 -4.75 7.73
C ALA A 118 -11.42 -4.79 6.70
N TYR A 119 -11.49 -5.73 5.75
CA TYR A 119 -10.52 -5.80 4.64
C TYR A 119 -10.60 -4.55 3.74
N ILE A 120 -11.82 -4.15 3.34
CA ILE A 120 -12.04 -2.93 2.54
C ILE A 120 -11.54 -1.69 3.28
N ALA A 121 -11.80 -1.58 4.58
CA ALA A 121 -11.35 -0.47 5.40
C ALA A 121 -9.82 -0.39 5.49
N ALA A 122 -9.15 -1.54 5.65
CA ALA A 122 -7.68 -1.62 5.69
C ALA A 122 -7.05 -1.20 4.34
N ASP A 123 -7.59 -1.68 3.23
CA ASP A 123 -7.13 -1.28 1.89
C ASP A 123 -7.40 0.21 1.62
N GLY A 124 -8.55 0.72 2.05
CA GLY A 124 -8.87 2.15 1.99
C GLY A 124 -7.89 3.01 2.80
N LEU A 125 -7.53 2.57 4.00
CA LEU A 125 -6.56 3.24 4.86
C LEU A 125 -5.15 3.24 4.23
N LEU A 126 -4.74 2.12 3.63
CA LEU A 126 -3.49 2.03 2.88
C LEU A 126 -3.48 2.99 1.69
N LEU A 127 -4.55 3.02 0.89
CA LEU A 127 -4.70 3.93 -0.24
C LEU A 127 -4.56 5.40 0.18
N VAL A 128 -5.33 5.83 1.17
CA VAL A 128 -5.29 7.22 1.66
C VAL A 128 -3.92 7.56 2.24
N GLY A 129 -3.32 6.65 3.02
CA GLY A 129 -2.00 6.86 3.60
C GLY A 129 -0.88 6.95 2.56
N LEU A 130 -0.91 6.12 1.51
CA LEU A 130 0.07 6.16 0.43
C LEU A 130 -0.03 7.46 -0.38
N VAL A 131 -1.26 7.93 -0.66
CA VAL A 131 -1.48 9.23 -1.30
C VAL A 131 -0.93 10.37 -0.43
N ALA A 132 -1.18 10.33 0.88
CA ALA A 132 -0.65 11.32 1.81
C ALA A 132 0.90 11.31 1.85
N LEU A 133 1.54 10.13 1.85
CA LEU A 133 3.00 10.00 1.76
C LEU A 133 3.54 10.62 0.48
N LEU A 134 2.91 10.33 -0.66
CA LEU A 134 3.28 10.91 -1.95
C LEU A 134 3.20 12.43 -1.94
N ALA A 135 2.13 13.00 -1.40
CA ALA A 135 1.95 14.44 -1.29
C ALA A 135 3.03 15.09 -0.39
N MET A 136 3.36 14.45 0.75
CA MET A 136 4.43 14.92 1.63
C MET A 136 5.80 14.83 0.97
N ALA A 137 6.11 13.72 0.31
CA ALA A 137 7.36 13.52 -0.40
C ALA A 137 7.52 14.53 -1.55
N ALA A 138 6.46 14.78 -2.33
CA ALA A 138 6.46 15.77 -3.42
C ALA A 138 6.68 17.20 -2.89
N ARG A 139 6.00 17.60 -1.81
CA ARG A 139 6.20 18.91 -1.17
C ARG A 139 7.64 19.10 -0.69
N SER A 140 8.26 18.05 -0.16
CA SER A 140 9.66 18.09 0.28
C SER A 140 10.67 18.29 -0.86
N LEU A 141 10.28 17.99 -2.10
CA LEU A 141 11.10 18.22 -3.31
C LEU A 141 10.90 19.63 -3.87
N LEU A 142 9.65 20.13 -3.86
CA LEU A 142 9.29 21.46 -4.37
C LEU A 142 9.68 22.60 -3.42
N GLY A 143 9.77 22.34 -2.11
CA GLY A 143 10.11 23.33 -1.09
C GLY A 143 11.61 23.69 -0.97
N THR A 144 12.41 23.51 -2.01
CA THR A 144 13.83 23.92 -2.03
C THR A 144 14.00 25.17 -2.91
N PRO A 145 13.80 26.40 -2.39
CA PRO A 145 14.24 27.59 -3.10
C PRO A 145 15.76 27.52 -3.31
N ALA A 146 16.20 27.81 -4.54
CA ALA A 146 17.62 27.93 -4.84
C ALA A 146 18.26 29.00 -3.92
N PRO A 147 19.48 28.78 -3.40
CA PRO A 147 20.16 29.84 -2.66
C PRO A 147 20.45 30.99 -3.63
N GLU A 148 19.80 32.13 -3.42
CA GLU A 148 20.20 33.39 -4.05
C GLU A 148 21.66 33.66 -3.68
N ARG A 149 22.55 33.47 -4.65
CA ARG A 149 23.96 33.85 -4.53
C ARG A 149 24.03 35.37 -4.57
N GLY A 150 24.06 35.98 -3.39
CA GLY A 150 24.89 37.12 -3.02
C GLY A 150 24.78 38.40 -3.87
N GLY A 151 23.97 39.35 -3.41
CA GLY A 151 24.28 40.78 -3.53
C GLY A 151 25.03 41.24 -2.27
N ARG A 152 26.35 41.45 -2.37
CA ARG A 152 27.16 41.99 -1.27
C ARG A 152 26.65 43.39 -0.87
N PRO A 153 26.63 43.75 0.43
CA PRO A 153 26.45 45.15 0.81
C PRO A 153 27.70 45.95 0.43
N SER A 154 27.54 46.91 -0.48
CA SER A 154 28.53 47.97 -0.69
C SER A 154 28.51 48.88 0.53
N ARG A 155 29.54 48.77 1.37
CA ARG A 155 29.86 49.80 2.36
C ARG A 155 30.50 50.98 1.63
N SER A 156 29.85 52.14 1.70
CA SER A 156 30.48 53.46 1.55
C SER A 156 29.66 54.45 2.37
#